data_AF-A0A3A9FNB3-F1
#
_entry.id   AF-A0A3A9FNB3-F1
#
_cell.length_a   1.000
_cell.length_b   1.000
_cell.length_c   1.000
_cell.angle_alpha   90.00
_cell.angle_beta   90.00
_cell.angle_gamma   90.00
#
_symmetry.space_group_name_H-M   'P 1'
#
loop_
_entity.id
_entity.type
_entity.pdbx_description
1 polymer ?
#
loop_
_entity_poly.entity_id
_entity_poly.type
_entity_poly.pdbx_seq_one_letter_code
_entity_poly.pdbx_strand_id
1 'polypeptide(L)' 'MTAQQLKNSILQMAVQGKLVPQNPNDEPASILLERIRAEKERLIREKKIKQEKNPSIIFRGADNIPYEKVGDT' A
#
# COMPACT_ATOMS: atom_id res chain seq x y z
N MET A 1 12.13 32.35 -2.32
CA MET A 1 12.57 31.00 -2.73
C MET A 1 13.94 31.10 -3.35
N THR A 2 14.91 30.33 -2.86
CA THR A 2 16.24 30.21 -3.49
C THR A 2 16.23 29.10 -4.54
N ALA A 3 17.16 29.13 -5.50
CA ALA A 3 17.29 28.08 -6.51
C ALA A 3 17.45 26.68 -5.88
N GLN A 4 18.12 26.59 -4.72
CA GLN A 4 18.28 25.34 -3.98
C GLN A 4 16.96 24.82 -3.41
N GLN A 5 16.09 25.70 -2.90
CA GLN A 5 14.77 25.30 -2.41
C GLN A 5 13.89 24.75 -3.54
N LEU A 6 13.95 25.35 -4.74
CA LEU A 6 13.23 24.86 -5.91
C LEU A 6 13.72 23.46 -6.33
N LYS A 7 15.04 23.27 -6.40
CA LYS A 7 15.65 21.97 -6.73
C LYS A 7 15.22 20.88 -5.73
N ASN A 8 15.26 21.19 -4.44
CA ASN A 8 14.84 20.27 -3.38
C ASN A 8 13.33 19.93 -3.50
N SER A 9 12.49 20.92 -3.80
CA SER A 9 11.05 20.70 -3.99
C SER A 9 10.75 19.81 -5.19
N ILE A 10 11.43 20.00 -6.32
CA ILE A 10 11.29 19.16 -7.52
C ILE A 10 11.74 17.71 -7.23
N LEU A 11 12.88 17.54 -6.55
CA LEU A 11 13.34 16.22 -6.10
C LEU A 11 12.31 15.53 -5.20
N GLN A 12 11.73 16.27 -4.25
CA GLN A 12 10.69 15.72 -3.37
C GLN A 12 9.45 15.28 -4.15
N MET A 13 9.00 16.09 -5.12
CA MET A 13 7.87 15.73 -5.99
C MET A 13 8.18 14.51 -6.86
N ALA A 14 9.42 14.37 -7.32
CA ALA A 14 9.89 13.20 -8.07
C ALA A 14 9.81 11.93 -7.22
N VAL A 15 10.34 11.97 -6.00
CA VAL A 15 10.30 10.84 -5.06
C VAL A 15 8.87 10.45 -4.70
N GLN A 16 7.96 11.43 -4.58
CA GLN A 16 6.54 11.19 -4.33
C GLN A 16 5.74 10.75 -5.56
N GLY A 17 6.36 10.69 -6.76
CA GLY A 17 5.68 10.34 -8.01
C GLY A 17 4.73 11.42 -8.54
N LYS A 18 4.80 12.66 -8.03
CA LYS A 18 3.87 13.76 -8.34
C LYS A 18 4.26 14.61 -9.55
N LEU A 19 5.32 14.24 -10.27
CA LEU A 19 5.76 14.98 -11.47
C LEU A 19 4.84 14.77 -12.68
N VAL A 20 3.93 13.81 -12.61
CA VAL A 20 2.95 13.49 -13.65
C VAL A 20 1.54 13.65 -13.06
N PRO A 21 0.54 14.15 -13.82
CA PRO A 21 -0.84 14.23 -13.36
C PRO A 21 -1.32 12.90 -12.80
N GLN A 22 -1.80 12.93 -11.56
CA GLN A 22 -2.40 11.77 -10.92
C GLN A 22 -3.85 11.66 -11.38
N ASN A 23 -4.33 10.45 -11.65
CA ASN A 23 -5.73 10.24 -11.95
C ASN A 23 -6.50 10.05 -10.63
N PRO A 24 -7.45 10.94 -10.28
CA PRO A 24 -8.21 10.84 -9.04
C PRO A 24 -9.13 9.61 -9.00
N ASN A 25 -9.39 8.99 -10.16
CA ASN A 25 -10.17 7.76 -10.27
C ASN A 25 -9.32 6.49 -10.20
N ASP A 26 -8.00 6.61 -9.97
CA ASP A 26 -7.15 5.45 -9.79
C ASP A 26 -7.61 4.63 -8.58
N GLU A 27 -7.66 3.32 -8.77
CA GLU A 27 -8.06 2.40 -7.71
C GLU A 27 -7.08 2.51 -6.54
N PRO A 28 -7.57 2.74 -5.30
CA PRO A 28 -6.68 2.75 -4.15
C PRO A 28 -6.15 1.34 -3.90
N ALA A 29 -4.88 1.26 -3.48
CA ALA A 29 -4.20 -0.01 -3.24
C ALA A 29 -4.95 -0.95 -2.26
N SER A 30 -5.82 -0.41 -1.39
CA SER A 30 -6.68 -1.19 -0.50
C SER A 30 -7.59 -2.17 -1.26
N ILE A 31 -8.17 -1.76 -2.39
CA ILE A 31 -9.07 -2.62 -3.18
C ILE A 31 -8.31 -3.78 -3.82
N LEU A 32 -7.10 -3.51 -4.35
CA LEU A 32 -6.23 -4.56 -4.87
C LEU A 32 -5.86 -5.57 -3.77
N LEU A 33 -5.54 -5.09 -2.56
CA LEU A 33 -5.22 -5.95 -1.42
C LEU A 33 -6.41 -6.83 -1.01
N GLU A 34 -7.64 -6.32 -1.04
CA GLU A 34 -8.85 -7.10 -0.80
C GLU A 34 -9.03 -8.23 -1.82
N ARG A 35 -8.84 -7.93 -3.12
CA ARG A 35 -8.91 -8.94 -4.19
C ARG A 35 -7.85 -10.04 -4.00
N ILE A 36 -6.62 -9.65 -3.66
CA ILE A 36 -5.52 -10.60 -3.41
C ILE A 36 -5.87 -11.52 -2.23
N ARG A 37 -6.46 -11.01 -1.15
CA ARG A 37 -6.87 -11.83 0.00
C ARG A 37 -7.95 -12.85 -0.38
N ALA A 38 -9.01 -12.41 -1.07
CA ALA A 38 -10.08 -13.30 -1.51
C ALA A 38 -9.56 -14.40 -2.45
N GLU A 39 -8.63 -14.04 -3.35
CA GLU A 39 -8.01 -15.01 -4.26
C GLU A 39 -7.11 -16.00 -3.51
N LYS A 40 -6.30 -15.53 -2.55
CA LYS A 40 -5.52 -16.43 -1.67
C LYS A 40 -6.42 -17.42 -0.94
N GLU A 41 -7.53 -16.98 -0.36
CA GLU A 41 -8.49 -17.85 0.32
C GLU A 41 -9.09 -18.90 -0.61
N ARG A 42 -9.40 -18.53 -1.86
CA ARG A 42 -9.84 -19.49 -2.89
C ARG A 42 -8.77 -20.53 -3.17
N LEU A 43 -7.53 -20.12 -3.41
CA LEU A 43 -6.42 -21.03 -3.73
C LEU A 43 -6.06 -21.95 -2.55
N ILE A 44 -6.20 -21.49 -1.31
CA ILE A 44 -6.04 -22.31 -0.10
C ILE A 44 -7.13 -23.39 -0.06
N ARG A 45 -8.40 -23.03 -0.32
CA ARG A 45 -9.51 -24.00 -0.39
C ARG A 45 -9.31 -25.03 -1.49
N GLU A 46 -8.77 -24.62 -2.63
CA GLU A 46 -8.40 -25.50 -3.74
C GLU A 46 -7.11 -26.31 -3.49
N LYS A 47 -6.45 -26.13 -2.34
CA LYS A 47 -5.17 -26.77 -1.96
C LYS A 47 -4.02 -26.50 -2.94
N LYS A 48 -4.11 -25.45 -3.75
CA LYS A 48 -3.05 -25.02 -4.67
C LYS A 48 -1.91 -24.30 -3.95
N ILE A 49 -2.23 -23.60 -2.85
CA ILE A 49 -1.26 -22.93 -1.99
C ILE A 49 -1.49 -23.32 -0.53
N LYS A 50 -0.43 -23.26 0.29
CA LYS A 50 -0.53 -23.46 1.74
C LYS A 50 -0.97 -22.17 2.41
N GLN A 51 -1.74 -22.29 3.49
CA GLN A 51 -2.09 -21.16 4.34
C GLN A 51 -0.83 -20.57 4.99
N GLU A 52 -0.71 -19.24 4.98
CA GLU A 52 0.36 -18.52 5.67
C GLU A 52 0.20 -18.68 7.18
N LYS A 53 1.31 -18.96 7.89
CA LYS A 53 1.29 -19.15 9.34
C LYS A 53 1.10 -17.84 10.11
N ASN A 54 1.64 -16.74 9.57
CA ASN A 54 1.64 -15.43 10.20
C ASN A 54 1.13 -14.39 9.18
N PRO A 55 -0.19 -14.29 8.96
CA PRO A 55 -0.72 -13.24 8.10
C PRO A 55 -0.43 -11.88 8.74
N SER A 56 -0.10 -10.88 7.92
CA SER A 56 0.02 -9.50 8.37
C SER A 56 -0.97 -8.57 7.67
N ILE A 57 -1.44 -7.58 8.42
CA ILE A 57 -2.41 -6.60 7.96
C ILE A 57 -1.84 -5.21 8.23
N ILE A 58 -1.75 -4.41 7.18
CA ILE A 58 -1.48 -2.98 7.32
C ILE A 58 -2.81 -2.29 7.66
N PHE A 59 -2.85 -1.57 8.78
CA PHE A 59 -3.98 -0.77 9.20
C PHE A 59 -3.55 0.69 9.43
N ARG A 60 -4.49 1.63 9.38
CA ARG A 60 -4.21 3.04 9.69
C ARG A 60 -4.59 3.34 11.13
N GLY A 61 -3.65 3.92 11.88
CA GLY A 61 -3.88 4.39 13.24
C GLY A 61 -4.72 5.67 13.29
N ALA A 62 -4.99 6.16 14.52
CA ALA A 62 -5.67 7.44 14.75
C ALA A 62 -4.91 8.65 14.18
N ASP A 63 -3.61 8.49 13.96
CA ASP A 63 -2.68 9.44 13.36
C ASP A 63 -2.61 9.33 11.82
N ASN A 64 -3.40 8.45 11.20
CA ASN A 64 -3.40 8.18 9.75
C ASN A 64 -2.06 7.63 9.23
N ILE A 65 -1.20 7.12 10.12
CA ILE A 65 0.06 6.46 9.77
C ILE A 65 -0.21 4.95 9.58
N PRO A 66 0.36 4.30 8.54
CA PRO A 66 0.21 2.87 8.34
C PRO A 66 1.08 2.07 9.32
N TYR A 67 0.46 1.15 10.07
CA TYR A 67 1.10 0.20 10.97
C TYR A 67 0.87 -1.24 10.49
N GLU A 68 1.85 -2.10 10.69
CA GLU A 68 1.72 -3.54 10.44
C GLU A 68 1.28 -4.26 11.72
N LYS A 69 0.18 -5.00 11.65
CA LYS A 69 -0.18 -6.00 12.66
C LYS A 69 0.24 -7.37 12.11
N VAL A 70 1.17 -8.03 12.80
CA VAL A 70 1.62 -9.40 12.45
C VAL A 70 0.94 -10.41 13.35
N GLY A 71 0.18 -11.34 12.76
CA GLY A 71 -0.48 -12.43 13.46
C GLY A 71 -1.65 -12.02 14.36
N ASP A 72 -2.40 -13.05 14.78
CA ASP A 72 -3.37 -12.94 15.88
C ASP A 72 -2.62 -13.22 17.18
N THR A 73 -2.32 -12.17 17.94
CA THR A 73 -2.41 -12.27 19.41
C THR A 73 -3.82 -11.90 19.82
#